data_AF-A0A803YM44-F1
#
_entry.id   AF-A0A803YM44-F1
#
_cell.length_a   1.000
_cell.length_b   1.000
_cell.length_c   1.000
_cell.angle_alpha   90.00
_cell.angle_beta   90.00
_cell.angle_gamma   90.00
#
_symmetry.space_group_name_H-M   'P 1'
#
loop_
_entity.id
_entity.type
_entity.pdbx_description
1 polymer ?
#
loop_
_entity_poly.entity_id
_entity_poly.type
_entity_poly.pdbx_seq_one_letter_code
_entity_poly.pdbx_strand_id
1 'polypeptide(L)'
;MLPKATHSIKRSVGCKSASSTTSPSRGQQLPARFGRSSSRAALYQQFQTLLSASAPFPASFTASFPAPLPTLFISFSPSTRGAFPPLLHILWVSIHAGDYTDFYSSRQHATNVGIMFRGKENALMPNWLHLPVGYHGRASSVVVSGTPIRRPVGQMKPDNDKPPVFGACKRLDIELEMAFFVGPGNKHGEPIPVNRAHEHIFGMVLMNDWSARDIQKWEYVPLGPFLSKSFGTTISPWVVTMEALMPFLLPNPIQDPKPLPYLQDEEPYTFDINLFVAIKGEGMSMPTTICRSNFKHMYWTMKQQLAHHSINGCNLRPGDLLASGTISGPEPESFGSMLELSWNGTKEIPLGHGQSRKFLQDGDEIIITAMIQLPTLSLAGKFNGQKQQ
;
A
#
# COMPACT_ATOMS: atom_id res chain seq x y z
N MET A 1 -12.48 14.72 -2.67
CA MET A 1 -11.88 13.60 -3.43
C MET A 1 -10.50 13.37 -2.87
N LEU A 2 -10.18 12.14 -2.48
CA LEU A 2 -8.81 11.78 -2.12
C LEU A 2 -7.97 11.58 -3.40
N PRO A 3 -6.63 11.67 -3.29
CA PRO A 3 -5.75 11.63 -4.46
C PRO A 3 -5.78 10.28 -5.19
N LYS A 4 -5.69 10.32 -6.53
CA LYS A 4 -5.84 9.15 -7.42
C LYS A 4 -4.51 8.40 -7.60
N ALA A 5 -4.57 7.07 -7.68
CA ALA A 5 -3.46 6.21 -8.10
C ALA A 5 -3.76 5.62 -9.51
N THR A 6 -2.90 5.84 -10.51
CA THR A 6 -3.17 5.50 -11.93
C THR A 6 -1.95 4.89 -12.62
N HIS A 7 -2.08 3.74 -13.32
CA HIS A 7 -0.93 3.05 -13.97
C HIS A 7 -1.30 2.32 -15.23
N SER A 8 -0.35 2.19 -16.17
CA SER A 8 -0.48 1.37 -17.39
C SER A 8 0.45 0.15 -17.37
N ILE A 9 0.00 -0.95 -17.99
CA ILE A 9 0.75 -2.21 -18.10
C ILE A 9 1.51 -2.26 -19.43
N LYS A 10 2.84 -2.47 -19.37
CA LYS A 10 3.70 -2.59 -20.56
C LYS A 10 4.01 -4.06 -20.90
N ARG A 11 4.07 -4.35 -22.21
CA ARG A 11 4.46 -5.67 -22.76
C ARG A 11 5.87 -6.11 -22.32
N SER A 12 6.05 -7.42 -22.14
CA SER A 12 7.39 -8.03 -22.03
C SER A 12 8.00 -8.20 -23.43
N VAL A 13 9.24 -7.74 -23.65
CA VAL A 13 9.98 -8.08 -24.88
C VAL A 13 10.56 -9.48 -24.69
N GLY A 14 10.26 -10.41 -25.61
CA GLY A 14 10.63 -11.82 -25.47
C GLY A 14 12.14 -12.02 -25.32
N CYS A 15 12.55 -12.72 -24.26
CA CYS A 15 13.92 -13.20 -24.12
C CYS A 15 14.10 -14.39 -25.07
N LYS A 16 14.68 -14.15 -26.25
CA LYS A 16 15.16 -15.24 -27.10
C LYS A 16 16.40 -15.83 -26.44
N SER A 17 16.33 -17.09 -26.02
CA SER A 17 17.50 -17.85 -25.61
C SER A 17 18.46 -17.98 -26.81
N ALA A 18 19.57 -17.25 -26.78
CA ALA A 18 20.67 -17.43 -27.72
C ALA A 18 21.89 -17.92 -26.94
N SER A 19 22.17 -19.22 -27.06
CA SER A 19 23.43 -19.84 -26.68
C SER A 19 24.44 -19.62 -27.80
N SER A 20 25.50 -18.83 -27.56
CA SER A 20 26.78 -18.99 -28.27
C SER A 20 27.90 -18.24 -27.56
N THR A 21 28.87 -19.03 -27.11
CA THR A 21 30.21 -18.66 -26.67
C THR A 21 31.00 -17.90 -27.74
N THR A 22 31.65 -16.79 -27.36
CA THR A 22 33.04 -16.45 -27.76
C THR A 22 33.49 -15.13 -27.10
N SER A 23 34.67 -15.17 -26.49
CA SER A 23 35.60 -14.04 -26.25
C SER A 23 36.89 -14.36 -27.05
N PRO A 24 37.84 -13.43 -27.38
CA PRO A 24 38.35 -12.34 -26.54
C PRO A 24 38.83 -11.03 -27.24
N SER A 25 39.16 -10.01 -26.43
CA SER A 25 40.48 -9.31 -26.37
C SER A 25 40.44 -7.78 -26.12
N ARG A 26 41.48 -7.36 -25.34
CA ARG A 26 42.06 -6.04 -24.96
C ARG A 26 41.65 -4.84 -25.84
N GLY A 27 41.53 -3.59 -25.38
CA GLY A 27 41.96 -2.88 -24.18
C GLY A 27 42.27 -1.44 -24.59
N GLN A 28 41.69 -0.43 -23.94
CA GLN A 28 42.10 0.98 -24.06
C GLN A 28 41.67 1.75 -22.80
N GLN A 29 42.66 2.21 -22.03
CA GLN A 29 42.53 3.22 -20.98
C GLN A 29 42.55 4.61 -21.60
N LEU A 30 41.80 5.56 -21.02
CA LEU A 30 42.02 7.02 -21.02
C LEU A 30 41.08 7.67 -19.95
N PRO A 31 41.31 8.91 -19.48
CA PRO A 31 41.85 9.18 -18.13
C PRO A 31 40.82 9.72 -17.12
N ALA A 32 41.24 9.69 -15.84
CA ALA A 32 40.53 10.28 -14.71
C ALA A 32 40.47 11.82 -14.81
N ARG A 33 39.27 12.38 -14.62
CA ARG A 33 39.06 13.78 -14.22
C ARG A 33 38.41 13.83 -12.85
N PHE A 34 39.18 14.31 -11.87
CA PHE A 34 38.69 14.82 -10.60
C PHE A 34 37.88 16.11 -10.83
N GLY A 35 36.79 16.27 -10.07
CA GLY A 35 36.17 17.58 -9.87
C GLY A 35 34.67 17.55 -9.61
N ARG A 36 34.29 17.53 -8.32
CA ARG A 36 33.10 18.13 -7.66
C ARG A 36 32.54 17.21 -6.57
N SER A 37 33.15 17.24 -5.38
CA SER A 37 32.59 16.60 -4.16
C SER A 37 32.36 17.56 -2.99
N SER A 38 32.60 18.87 -3.12
CA SER A 38 32.57 19.81 -1.98
C SER A 38 31.22 20.47 -1.68
N SER A 39 30.20 20.38 -2.53
CA SER A 39 28.89 21.00 -2.24
C SER A 39 27.92 20.07 -1.49
N ARG A 40 28.06 18.75 -1.63
CA ARG A 40 27.19 17.78 -0.94
C ARG A 40 27.50 17.64 0.55
N ALA A 41 28.76 17.75 0.95
CA ALA A 41 29.19 17.59 2.34
C ALA A 41 28.87 18.83 3.22
N ALA A 42 28.88 20.04 2.64
CA ALA A 42 28.55 21.28 3.37
C ALA A 42 27.04 21.44 3.60
N LEU A 43 26.21 21.07 2.61
CA LEU A 43 24.75 20.94 2.76
C LEU A 43 24.37 19.86 3.78
N TYR A 44 25.17 18.80 3.88
CA TYR A 44 25.02 17.71 4.84
C TYR A 44 25.29 18.11 6.30
N GLN A 45 26.13 19.12 6.56
CA GLN A 45 26.36 19.63 7.93
C GLN A 45 25.30 20.64 8.39
N GLN A 46 24.82 21.52 7.50
CA GLN A 46 23.70 22.44 7.83
C GLN A 46 22.36 21.71 8.01
N PHE A 47 22.22 20.52 7.41
CA PHE A 47 21.08 19.59 7.50
C PHE A 47 20.86 18.97 8.90
N GLN A 48 21.88 18.93 9.77
CA GLN A 48 21.80 18.26 11.07
C GLN A 48 21.23 19.13 12.22
N THR A 49 21.31 20.47 12.11
CA THR A 49 21.03 21.38 13.23
C THR A 49 19.55 21.69 13.43
N LEU A 50 18.68 21.44 12.44
CA LEU A 50 17.27 21.85 12.46
C LEU A 50 16.29 20.76 12.93
N LEU A 51 16.70 19.49 12.99
CA LEU A 51 15.85 18.34 13.34
C LEU A 51 15.68 18.10 14.86
N SER A 52 16.41 18.81 15.72
CA SER A 52 16.30 18.69 17.18
C SER A 52 15.26 19.64 17.83
N ALA A 53 14.56 20.44 17.02
CA ALA A 53 13.76 21.57 17.53
C ALA A 53 12.24 21.32 17.67
N SER A 54 11.76 20.10 17.44
CA SER A 54 10.33 19.77 17.61
C SER A 54 10.12 18.64 18.61
N ALA A 55 10.38 18.94 19.88
CA ALA A 55 9.80 18.25 21.01
C ALA A 55 8.86 19.22 21.76
N PRO A 56 7.79 18.74 22.42
CA PRO A 56 6.94 19.60 23.22
C PRO A 56 7.74 20.15 24.40
N PHE A 57 7.52 21.42 24.77
CA PHE A 57 8.13 22.03 25.96
C PHE A 57 7.79 21.21 27.23
N PRO A 58 8.80 20.92 28.07
CA PRO A 58 8.70 21.33 29.46
C PRO A 58 9.94 22.08 29.93
N ALA A 59 9.75 22.89 30.97
CA ALA A 59 10.73 23.83 31.49
C ALA A 59 12.05 23.17 31.95
N SER A 60 13.17 23.83 31.61
CA SER A 60 14.53 23.74 32.17
C SER A 60 15.34 22.43 32.04
N PHE A 61 16.39 22.43 31.20
CA PHE A 61 17.84 22.41 31.55
C PHE A 61 18.73 22.02 30.34
N THR A 62 19.96 22.53 30.28
CA THR A 62 20.95 22.45 29.18
C THR A 62 22.00 21.34 29.34
N ALA A 63 22.43 20.63 28.27
CA ALA A 63 23.85 20.27 27.93
C ALA A 63 24.05 19.18 26.81
N SER A 64 24.73 19.57 25.72
CA SER A 64 25.90 19.03 24.95
C SER A 64 26.19 17.54 24.51
N PHE A 65 26.28 17.34 23.16
CA PHE A 65 27.11 16.44 22.25
C PHE A 65 26.96 14.88 22.21
N PRO A 66 27.45 14.12 21.17
CA PRO A 66 27.50 14.28 19.68
C PRO A 66 27.11 13.01 18.82
N ALA A 67 27.02 13.20 17.48
CA ALA A 67 27.09 12.24 16.32
C ALA A 67 25.76 11.81 15.61
N PRO A 68 25.61 11.91 14.24
CA PRO A 68 24.30 11.81 13.59
C PRO A 68 24.07 10.63 12.61
N LEU A 69 22.79 10.25 12.47
CA LEU A 69 22.16 9.24 11.58
C LEU A 69 21.30 9.91 10.48
N PRO A 70 20.90 9.23 9.37
CA PRO A 70 20.24 9.84 8.21
C PRO A 70 18.69 9.75 8.19
N THR A 71 17.93 10.81 7.83
CA THR A 71 16.48 10.74 7.44
C THR A 71 15.95 11.96 6.62
N LEU A 72 15.13 11.67 5.59
CA LEU A 72 14.07 12.35 4.79
C LEU A 72 13.95 13.91 4.62
N PHE A 73 13.68 14.36 3.38
CA PHE A 73 13.36 15.76 2.98
C PHE A 73 11.86 16.02 2.71
N ILE A 74 11.37 17.20 3.12
CA ILE A 74 10.08 17.83 2.76
C ILE A 74 10.40 19.13 1.99
N SER A 75 9.73 19.40 0.87
CA SER A 75 9.88 20.67 0.11
C SER A 75 8.54 21.40 0.04
N PHE A 76 8.51 22.67 0.48
CA PHE A 76 7.39 23.59 0.28
C PHE A 76 7.72 24.56 -0.86
N SER A 77 6.79 24.75 -1.80
CA SER A 77 6.85 25.87 -2.76
C SER A 77 5.89 26.98 -2.29
N PRO A 78 6.37 28.19 -1.94
CA PRO A 78 5.51 29.29 -1.57
C PRO A 78 5.15 30.13 -2.81
N SER A 79 3.97 29.94 -3.38
CA SER A 79 3.39 30.97 -4.25
C SER A 79 1.89 30.78 -4.41
N THR A 80 1.11 31.32 -3.46
CA THR A 80 -0.09 32.14 -3.70
C THR A 80 -0.64 32.61 -2.36
N ARG A 81 -0.52 33.92 -2.07
CA ARG A 81 -1.32 34.59 -1.05
C ARG A 81 -2.77 34.65 -1.56
N GLY A 82 -3.68 33.95 -0.91
CA GLY A 82 -5.11 33.99 -1.20
C GLY A 82 -5.85 33.02 -0.29
N ALA A 83 -6.76 33.55 0.52
CA ALA A 83 -7.41 32.87 1.64
C ALA A 83 -8.15 31.57 1.26
N PHE A 84 -7.79 30.47 1.90
CA PHE A 84 -8.59 29.26 2.07
C PHE A 84 -8.54 28.84 3.55
N PRO A 85 -9.59 28.23 4.12
CA PRO A 85 -9.58 27.77 5.50
C PRO A 85 -8.47 26.71 5.70
N PRO A 86 -7.89 26.60 6.91
CA PRO A 86 -6.80 25.67 7.16
C PRO A 86 -7.32 24.22 7.11
N LEU A 87 -6.40 23.27 6.93
CA LEU A 87 -6.58 21.81 7.07
C LEU A 87 -6.88 21.02 5.78
N LEU A 88 -5.93 21.05 4.84
CA LEU A 88 -5.58 19.86 4.07
C LEU A 88 -4.07 19.93 3.74
N HIS A 89 -3.23 19.45 4.65
CA HIS A 89 -1.79 19.37 4.40
C HIS A 89 -1.51 18.22 3.42
N ILE A 90 -1.60 18.49 2.12
CA ILE A 90 -1.26 17.51 1.09
C ILE A 90 0.26 17.58 0.86
N LEU A 91 0.99 16.51 1.21
CA LEU A 91 2.45 16.45 1.09
C LEU A 91 2.87 15.66 -0.16
N TRP A 92 3.69 16.28 -1.02
CA TRP A 92 4.50 15.57 -2.01
C TRP A 92 5.67 14.93 -1.28
N VAL A 93 5.79 13.61 -1.31
CA VAL A 93 6.91 12.92 -0.67
C VAL A 93 7.67 12.12 -1.71
N SER A 94 8.98 12.37 -1.83
CA SER A 94 9.91 11.40 -2.43
C SER A 94 10.10 10.28 -1.42
N ILE A 95 9.15 9.34 -1.42
CA ILE A 95 9.06 8.28 -0.41
C ILE A 95 10.15 7.27 -0.69
N HIS A 96 11.22 7.33 0.10
CA HIS A 96 12.08 6.16 0.29
C HIS A 96 11.60 5.50 1.57
N ALA A 97 10.70 4.51 1.43
CA ALA A 97 10.35 3.66 2.56
C ALA A 97 11.63 2.94 3.01
N GLY A 98 11.94 2.99 4.30
CA GLY A 98 13.05 2.24 4.87
C GLY A 98 12.77 0.75 4.71
N ASP A 99 11.69 0.31 5.35
CA ASP A 99 11.07 -1.00 5.16
C ASP A 99 9.63 -0.85 4.67
N TYR A 100 9.17 -1.87 3.94
CA TYR A 100 7.77 -2.03 3.55
C TYR A 100 7.28 -3.38 4.09
N THR A 101 6.17 -3.39 4.80
CA THR A 101 5.50 -4.59 5.29
C THR A 101 4.06 -4.63 4.80
N ASP A 102 3.65 -5.82 4.37
CA ASP A 102 2.31 -6.05 3.85
C ASP A 102 1.55 -6.99 4.78
N PHE A 103 0.41 -6.54 5.29
CA PHE A 103 -0.44 -7.35 6.15
C PHE A 103 -1.45 -8.16 5.34
N TYR A 104 -2.27 -8.94 6.04
CA TYR A 104 -3.27 -9.80 5.42
C TYR A 104 -4.61 -9.68 6.16
N SER A 105 -5.04 -8.44 6.42
CA SER A 105 -6.00 -8.14 7.49
C SER A 105 -7.49 -8.10 7.08
N SER A 106 -7.83 -8.33 5.81
CA SER A 106 -9.23 -8.46 5.38
C SER A 106 -9.71 -9.90 5.54
N ARG A 107 -10.72 -10.12 6.39
CA ARG A 107 -11.29 -11.45 6.63
C ARG A 107 -11.91 -12.06 5.39
N GLN A 108 -12.63 -11.24 4.61
CA GLN A 108 -13.27 -11.74 3.39
C GLN A 108 -12.23 -12.13 2.36
N HIS A 109 -11.18 -11.33 2.17
CA HIS A 109 -10.10 -11.66 1.25
C HIS A 109 -9.41 -12.97 1.63
N ALA A 110 -9.01 -13.10 2.90
CA ALA A 110 -8.39 -14.33 3.43
C ALA A 110 -9.29 -15.55 3.27
N THR A 111 -10.60 -15.39 3.50
CA THR A 111 -11.60 -16.44 3.34
C THR A 111 -11.76 -16.82 1.86
N ASN A 112 -11.88 -15.85 0.95
CA ASN A 112 -12.03 -16.08 -0.49
C ASN A 112 -10.84 -16.87 -1.05
N VAL A 113 -9.63 -16.41 -0.78
CA VAL A 113 -8.38 -17.09 -1.17
C VAL A 113 -8.34 -18.49 -0.56
N GLY A 114 -8.65 -18.59 0.73
CA GLY A 114 -8.76 -19.87 1.43
C GLY A 114 -9.69 -20.86 0.76
N ILE A 115 -10.90 -20.43 0.40
CA ILE A 115 -11.89 -21.28 -0.29
C ILE A 115 -11.31 -21.78 -1.62
N MET A 116 -10.68 -20.92 -2.41
CA MET A 116 -10.14 -21.30 -3.73
C MET A 116 -9.00 -22.32 -3.64
N PHE A 117 -8.21 -22.31 -2.56
CA PHE A 117 -7.01 -23.15 -2.44
C PHE A 117 -7.16 -24.34 -1.49
N ARG A 118 -8.03 -24.25 -0.48
CA ARG A 118 -8.18 -25.24 0.60
C ARG A 118 -9.63 -25.70 0.81
N GLY A 119 -10.59 -25.14 0.07
CA GLY A 119 -12.01 -25.41 0.23
C GLY A 119 -12.65 -24.60 1.37
N LYS A 120 -13.99 -24.65 1.43
CA LYS A 120 -14.79 -23.82 2.35
C LYS A 120 -14.53 -24.11 3.83
N GLU A 121 -14.32 -25.38 4.16
CA GLU A 121 -14.15 -25.83 5.55
C GLU A 121 -12.81 -25.36 6.16
N ASN A 122 -11.77 -25.19 5.33
CA ASN A 122 -10.42 -24.86 5.76
C ASN A 122 -9.95 -23.50 5.21
N ALA A 123 -10.91 -22.58 5.05
CA ALA A 123 -10.66 -21.30 4.39
C ALA A 123 -9.65 -20.45 5.17
N LEU A 124 -9.88 -20.18 6.45
CA LEU A 124 -8.91 -19.44 7.26
C LEU A 124 -7.88 -20.39 7.88
N MET A 125 -6.61 -19.99 7.83
CA MET A 125 -5.57 -20.68 8.59
C MET A 125 -5.79 -20.43 10.09
N PRO A 126 -5.44 -21.38 10.98
CA PRO A 126 -5.74 -21.28 12.40
C PRO A 126 -5.25 -19.98 13.07
N ASN A 127 -4.09 -19.48 12.65
CA ASN A 127 -3.47 -18.27 13.22
C ASN A 127 -4.14 -16.95 12.80
N TRP A 128 -4.93 -16.94 11.72
CA TRP A 128 -5.38 -15.69 11.09
C TRP A 128 -6.27 -14.83 11.99
N LEU A 129 -7.10 -15.47 12.83
CA LEU A 129 -7.95 -14.78 13.81
C LEU A 129 -7.23 -14.45 15.13
N HIS A 130 -5.97 -14.86 15.30
CA HIS A 130 -5.22 -14.66 16.55
C HIS A 130 -4.13 -13.59 16.45
N LEU A 131 -3.64 -13.30 15.24
CA LEU A 131 -2.67 -12.25 14.98
C LEU A 131 -2.85 -11.65 13.58
N PRO A 132 -2.50 -10.37 13.36
CA PRO A 132 -2.50 -9.76 12.04
C PRO A 132 -1.30 -10.29 11.24
N VAL A 133 -1.51 -11.39 10.51
CA VAL A 133 -0.48 -12.01 9.66
C VAL A 133 0.04 -10.97 8.66
N GLY A 134 1.35 -10.93 8.47
CA GLY A 134 2.00 -10.08 7.48
C GLY A 134 3.36 -10.62 7.07
N TYR A 135 3.96 -10.03 6.05
CA TYR A 135 5.27 -10.38 5.52
C TYR A 135 6.04 -9.13 5.09
N HIS A 136 7.37 -9.25 5.02
CA HIS A 136 8.20 -8.17 4.53
C HIS A 136 8.04 -8.03 3.01
N GLY A 137 7.55 -6.87 2.59
CA GLY A 137 7.47 -6.49 1.18
C GLY A 137 8.82 -5.97 0.66
N ARG A 138 8.84 -5.50 -0.60
CA ARG A 138 10.05 -4.97 -1.23
C ARG A 138 10.00 -3.45 -1.36
N ALA A 139 10.69 -2.75 -0.47
CA ALA A 139 10.72 -1.29 -0.47
C ALA A 139 11.26 -0.68 -1.78
N SER A 140 12.27 -1.31 -2.42
CA SER A 140 12.91 -0.75 -3.63
C SER A 140 12.01 -0.69 -4.87
N SER A 141 10.90 -1.45 -4.87
CA SER A 141 9.95 -1.52 -5.98
C SER A 141 8.65 -0.77 -5.70
N VAL A 142 8.59 -0.03 -4.58
CA VAL A 142 7.49 0.91 -4.31
C VAL A 142 7.69 2.12 -5.21
N VAL A 143 6.73 2.35 -6.11
CA VAL A 143 6.75 3.45 -7.08
C VAL A 143 5.57 4.38 -6.86
N VAL A 144 5.64 5.58 -7.42
CA VAL A 144 4.57 6.58 -7.34
C VAL A 144 3.54 6.38 -8.46
N SER A 145 2.30 6.81 -8.19
CA SER A 145 1.23 6.95 -9.18
C SER A 145 1.73 7.46 -10.54
N GLY A 146 1.32 6.82 -11.62
CA GLY A 146 1.70 7.13 -13.01
C GLY A 146 2.85 6.29 -13.56
N THR A 147 3.59 5.58 -12.70
CA THR A 147 4.72 4.74 -13.10
C THR A 147 4.23 3.50 -13.86
N PRO A 148 4.66 3.25 -15.12
CA PRO A 148 4.24 2.05 -15.85
C PRO A 148 4.80 0.78 -15.23
N ILE A 149 3.96 -0.26 -15.11
CA ILE A 149 4.35 -1.57 -14.58
C ILE A 149 4.55 -2.54 -15.75
N ARG A 150 5.71 -3.17 -15.81
CA ARG A 150 5.98 -4.20 -16.82
C ARG A 150 5.49 -5.55 -16.31
N ARG A 151 4.80 -6.31 -17.16
CA ARG A 151 4.47 -7.70 -16.87
C ARG A 151 5.74 -8.49 -16.51
N PRO A 152 5.80 -9.15 -15.34
CA PRO A 152 6.98 -9.87 -14.94
C PRO A 152 7.15 -11.16 -15.76
N VAL A 153 8.40 -11.59 -15.85
CA VAL A 153 8.80 -12.89 -16.39
C VAL A 153 9.37 -13.69 -15.23
N GLY A 154 8.98 -14.95 -15.08
CA GLY A 154 9.42 -15.78 -13.96
C GLY A 154 9.22 -17.25 -14.23
N GLN A 155 9.41 -18.07 -13.18
CA GLN A 155 9.06 -19.48 -13.22
C GLN A 155 7.59 -19.68 -12.82
N MET A 156 6.90 -20.56 -13.53
CA MET A 156 5.55 -20.98 -13.21
C MET A 156 5.41 -22.49 -13.38
N LYS A 157 4.49 -23.10 -12.63
CA LYS A 157 4.15 -24.52 -12.75
C LYS A 157 2.68 -24.70 -13.16
N PRO A 158 2.34 -24.52 -14.45
CA PRO A 158 0.96 -24.64 -14.92
C PRO A 158 0.46 -26.09 -14.88
N ASP A 159 1.36 -27.05 -15.06
CA ASP A 159 1.09 -28.49 -15.03
C ASP A 159 1.83 -29.11 -13.84
N ASN A 160 1.09 -29.76 -12.95
CA ASN A 160 1.64 -30.38 -11.75
C ASN A 160 2.51 -31.60 -12.08
N ASP A 161 2.29 -32.24 -13.22
CA ASP A 161 2.98 -33.47 -13.62
C ASP A 161 4.21 -33.22 -14.51
N LYS A 162 4.48 -31.95 -14.86
CA LYS A 162 5.65 -31.55 -15.68
C LYS A 162 6.60 -30.60 -14.95
N PRO A 163 7.88 -30.48 -15.37
CA PRO A 163 8.79 -29.46 -14.83
C PRO A 163 8.22 -28.03 -14.95
N PRO A 164 8.64 -27.09 -14.07
CA PRO A 164 8.26 -25.68 -14.21
C PRO A 164 8.78 -25.08 -15.52
N VAL A 165 8.09 -24.05 -16.01
CA VAL A 165 8.42 -23.33 -17.23
C VAL A 165 8.82 -21.90 -16.91
N PHE A 166 9.69 -21.29 -17.72
CA PHE A 166 10.06 -19.88 -17.63
C PHE A 166 9.35 -19.06 -18.69
N GLY A 167 8.73 -17.95 -18.31
CA GLY A 167 8.04 -17.09 -19.27
C GLY A 167 7.28 -15.93 -18.64
N ALA A 168 6.54 -15.20 -19.47
CA ALA A 168 5.72 -14.08 -19.01
C ALA A 168 4.53 -14.56 -18.16
N CYS A 169 4.30 -13.88 -17.04
CA CYS A 169 3.16 -14.08 -16.14
C CYS A 169 1.83 -14.10 -16.91
N LYS A 170 1.02 -15.13 -16.71
CA LYS A 170 -0.30 -15.31 -17.32
C LYS A 170 -1.44 -14.82 -16.44
N ARG A 171 -1.17 -14.63 -15.14
CA ARG A 171 -2.19 -14.28 -14.15
C ARG A 171 -1.79 -13.04 -13.36
N LEU A 172 -1.62 -11.94 -14.11
CA LEU A 172 -1.27 -10.62 -13.55
C LEU A 172 -2.51 -9.98 -12.93
N ASP A 173 -2.36 -9.48 -11.73
CA ASP A 173 -3.47 -9.08 -10.86
C ASP A 173 -3.14 -7.79 -10.10
N ILE A 174 -4.21 -7.17 -9.59
CA ILE A 174 -4.18 -6.03 -8.67
C ILE A 174 -4.52 -6.51 -7.26
N GLU A 175 -4.09 -5.72 -6.27
CA GLU A 175 -4.56 -5.83 -4.90
C GLU A 175 -4.94 -4.44 -4.42
N LEU A 176 -6.24 -4.20 -4.21
CA LEU A 176 -6.74 -2.95 -3.65
C LEU A 176 -6.32 -2.85 -2.20
N GLU A 177 -5.46 -1.89 -1.88
CA GLU A 177 -4.95 -1.68 -0.53
C GLU A 177 -4.95 -0.23 -0.11
N MET A 178 -4.82 -0.03 1.19
CA MET A 178 -4.35 1.23 1.76
C MET A 178 -3.11 0.93 2.61
N ALA A 179 -2.23 1.91 2.72
CA ALA A 179 -1.03 1.78 3.54
C ALA A 179 -0.84 3.03 4.37
N PHE A 180 -0.20 2.89 5.52
CA PHE A 180 0.14 4.00 6.39
C PHE A 180 1.64 4.15 6.58
N PHE A 181 2.07 5.39 6.75
CA PHE A 181 3.46 5.71 7.09
C PHE A 181 3.65 5.74 8.60
N VAL A 182 4.75 5.14 9.04
CA VAL A 182 5.24 5.32 10.41
C VAL A 182 5.77 6.74 10.58
N GLY A 183 5.30 7.42 11.62
CA GLY A 183 5.79 8.71 12.10
C GLY A 183 7.04 8.53 12.96
N PRO A 184 7.02 8.89 14.26
CA PRO A 184 8.07 8.46 15.18
C PRO A 184 8.24 6.93 15.17
N GLY A 185 9.48 6.45 15.13
CA GLY A 185 9.79 5.03 15.28
C GLY A 185 9.78 4.55 16.73
N ASN A 186 10.31 3.36 16.96
CA ASN A 186 10.65 2.83 18.29
C ASN A 186 12.12 2.36 18.33
N LYS A 187 12.70 2.30 19.53
CA LYS A 187 14.05 1.74 19.67
C LYS A 187 14.01 0.24 19.48
N HIS A 188 15.12 -0.31 18.99
CA HIS A 188 15.30 -1.75 18.89
C HIS A 188 15.17 -2.40 20.27
N GLY A 189 14.34 -3.44 20.36
CA GLY A 189 14.01 -4.12 21.61
C GLY A 189 12.90 -3.47 22.44
N GLU A 190 12.35 -2.30 22.04
CA GLU A 190 11.28 -1.60 22.76
C GLU A 190 9.96 -1.66 21.96
N PRO A 191 9.00 -2.54 22.32
CA PRO A 191 7.71 -2.62 21.63
C PRO A 191 6.87 -1.35 21.76
N ILE A 192 5.97 -1.13 20.79
CA ILE A 192 4.96 -0.08 20.85
C ILE A 192 3.65 -0.70 21.38
N PRO A 193 3.18 -0.32 22.59
CA PRO A 193 1.89 -0.78 23.10
C PRO A 193 0.73 -0.35 22.18
N VAL A 194 -0.27 -1.21 22.00
CA VAL A 194 -1.39 -0.95 21.08
C VAL A 194 -2.15 0.35 21.38
N ASN A 195 -2.31 0.71 22.66
CA ASN A 195 -2.96 1.96 23.05
C ASN A 195 -2.16 3.22 22.64
N ARG A 196 -0.84 3.11 22.45
CA ARG A 196 0.03 4.20 21.98
C ARG A 196 0.34 4.16 20.49
N ALA A 197 -0.07 3.11 19.78
CA ALA A 197 0.22 2.93 18.36
C ALA A 197 -0.23 4.11 17.50
N HIS A 198 -1.31 4.82 17.86
CA HIS A 198 -1.81 5.99 17.14
C HIS A 198 -0.80 7.16 17.09
N GLU A 199 0.11 7.27 18.08
CA GLU A 199 1.17 8.29 18.12
C GLU A 199 2.25 8.07 17.04
N HIS A 200 2.30 6.86 16.48
CA HIS A 200 3.30 6.41 15.53
C HIS A 200 2.77 6.32 14.09
N ILE A 201 1.51 6.66 13.85
CA ILE A 201 0.89 6.57 12.51
C ILE A 201 0.73 7.98 11.95
N PHE A 202 1.51 8.31 10.92
CA PHE A 202 1.54 9.65 10.35
C PHE A 202 0.33 9.94 9.45
N GLY A 203 0.04 9.02 8.54
CA GLY A 203 -1.03 9.19 7.55
C GLY A 203 -1.06 8.08 6.53
N MET A 204 -2.08 8.10 5.68
CA MET A 204 -2.40 7.01 4.76
C MET A 204 -2.25 7.39 3.29
N VAL A 205 -2.03 6.38 2.46
CA VAL A 205 -2.04 6.41 1.00
C VAL A 205 -2.88 5.26 0.45
N LEU A 206 -3.34 5.39 -0.79
CA LEU A 206 -3.85 4.27 -1.56
C LEU A 206 -2.68 3.45 -2.09
N MET A 207 -2.88 2.14 -2.23
CA MET A 207 -1.86 1.23 -2.67
C MET A 207 -2.43 0.16 -3.61
N ASN A 208 -1.62 -0.21 -4.61
CA ASN A 208 -1.83 -1.38 -5.45
C ASN A 208 -0.61 -2.30 -5.33
N ASP A 209 -0.76 -3.44 -4.67
CA ASP A 209 0.30 -4.44 -4.61
C ASP A 209 0.19 -5.44 -5.79
N TRP A 210 0.89 -5.11 -6.88
CA TRP A 210 0.78 -5.85 -8.12
C TRP A 210 1.24 -7.29 -7.93
N SER A 211 0.47 -8.22 -8.48
CA SER A 211 0.63 -9.63 -8.15
C SER A 211 0.67 -10.51 -9.38
N ALA A 212 1.68 -11.37 -9.48
CA ALA A 212 1.80 -12.40 -10.51
C ALA A 212 1.40 -13.77 -9.93
N ARG A 213 0.10 -14.11 -9.98
CA ARG A 213 -0.49 -15.22 -9.20
C ARG A 213 0.05 -16.61 -9.55
N ASP A 214 0.43 -16.81 -10.81
CA ASP A 214 1.00 -18.06 -11.29
C ASP A 214 2.46 -18.25 -10.87
N ILE A 215 3.24 -17.16 -10.81
CA ILE A 215 4.57 -17.16 -10.17
C ILE A 215 4.40 -17.40 -8.67
N GLN A 216 3.50 -16.67 -8.02
CA GLN A 216 3.23 -16.74 -6.58
C GLN A 216 2.94 -18.17 -6.14
N LYS A 217 1.99 -18.83 -6.80
CA LYS A 217 1.56 -20.19 -6.48
C LYS A 217 2.73 -21.18 -6.48
N TRP A 218 3.71 -20.99 -7.35
CA TRP A 218 4.87 -21.87 -7.47
C TRP A 218 5.94 -21.58 -6.40
N GLU A 219 6.19 -20.31 -6.09
CA GLU A 219 7.31 -19.93 -5.23
C GLU A 219 7.00 -19.86 -3.73
N TYR A 220 5.74 -19.63 -3.34
CA TYR A 220 5.45 -19.11 -1.99
C TYR A 220 5.59 -20.13 -0.85
N VAL A 221 5.63 -21.42 -1.15
CA VAL A 221 5.77 -22.46 -0.11
C VAL A 221 7.25 -22.82 0.04
N PRO A 222 7.84 -22.73 1.25
CA PRO A 222 7.23 -22.34 2.53
C PRO A 222 7.46 -20.88 2.94
N LEU A 223 8.17 -20.08 2.14
CA LEU A 223 8.79 -18.82 2.59
C LEU A 223 7.93 -17.55 2.38
N GLY A 224 6.75 -17.69 1.80
CA GLY A 224 5.85 -16.59 1.47
C GLY A 224 6.09 -15.96 0.10
N PRO A 225 5.29 -14.96 -0.28
CA PRO A 225 5.38 -14.28 -1.57
C PRO A 225 6.73 -13.57 -1.75
N PHE A 226 7.31 -13.60 -2.96
CA PHE A 226 8.61 -13.00 -3.23
C PHE A 226 8.68 -12.30 -4.60
N LEU A 227 9.06 -13.01 -5.67
CA LEU A 227 9.16 -12.43 -7.03
C LEU A 227 7.80 -12.11 -7.61
N SER A 228 6.75 -12.76 -7.11
CA SER A 228 5.38 -12.50 -7.52
C SER A 228 4.82 -11.17 -7.06
N LYS A 229 5.54 -10.43 -6.19
CA LYS A 229 5.15 -9.14 -5.61
C LYS A 229 6.19 -8.05 -5.88
N SER A 230 7.47 -8.38 -5.67
CA SER A 230 8.59 -7.43 -5.72
C SER A 230 8.89 -6.80 -7.09
N PHE A 231 8.12 -7.11 -8.14
CA PHE A 231 8.27 -6.49 -9.45
C PHE A 231 7.65 -5.08 -9.54
N GLY A 232 6.74 -4.74 -8.62
CA GLY A 232 6.16 -3.42 -8.55
C GLY A 232 5.04 -3.32 -7.53
N THR A 233 5.07 -2.27 -6.73
CA THR A 233 4.01 -1.89 -5.81
C THR A 233 3.78 -0.40 -6.02
N THR A 234 2.54 0.06 -6.19
CA THR A 234 2.31 1.49 -6.40
C THR A 234 1.53 2.13 -5.27
N ILE A 235 1.94 3.34 -4.88
CA ILE A 235 1.20 4.19 -3.94
C ILE A 235 0.72 5.50 -4.57
N SER A 236 -0.38 6.05 -4.05
CA SER A 236 -0.81 7.42 -4.36
C SER A 236 0.23 8.44 -3.86
N PRO A 237 0.45 9.56 -4.56
CA PRO A 237 1.57 10.47 -4.27
C PRO A 237 1.40 11.34 -3.03
N TRP A 238 0.22 11.30 -2.42
CA TRP A 238 -0.23 12.28 -1.44
C TRP A 238 -0.67 11.56 -0.18
N VAL A 239 0.01 11.86 0.92
CA VAL A 239 -0.29 11.29 2.24
C VAL A 239 -1.41 12.10 2.89
N VAL A 240 -2.51 11.43 3.25
CA VAL A 240 -3.60 12.01 4.04
C VAL A 240 -3.28 11.81 5.50
N THR A 241 -3.09 12.89 6.25
CA THR A 241 -2.73 12.80 7.68
C THR A 241 -3.82 12.10 8.48
N MET A 242 -3.43 11.41 9.56
CA MET A 242 -4.42 10.79 10.46
C MET A 242 -5.38 11.82 11.04
N GLU A 243 -4.90 13.03 11.37
CA GLU A 243 -5.72 14.15 11.82
C GLU A 243 -6.89 14.44 10.87
N ALA A 244 -6.65 14.44 9.55
CA ALA A 244 -7.69 14.66 8.54
C ALA A 244 -8.70 13.50 8.45
N LEU A 245 -8.31 12.30 8.90
CA LEU A 245 -9.15 11.10 8.89
C LEU A 245 -9.93 10.89 10.19
N MET A 246 -9.49 11.47 11.32
CA MET A 246 -10.14 11.33 12.64
C MET A 246 -11.65 11.61 12.63
N PRO A 247 -12.19 12.60 11.88
CA PRO A 247 -13.64 12.83 11.84
C PRO A 247 -14.47 11.70 11.23
N PHE A 248 -13.84 10.71 10.59
CA PHE A 248 -14.48 9.60 9.86
C PHE A 248 -14.25 8.25 10.55
N LEU A 249 -13.91 8.30 11.84
CA LEU A 249 -13.77 7.13 12.70
C LEU A 249 -15.10 6.39 12.87
N LEU A 250 -14.99 5.07 12.88
CA LEU A 250 -16.03 4.11 13.22
C LEU A 250 -15.55 3.21 14.36
N PRO A 251 -16.48 2.62 15.13
CA PRO A 251 -16.14 1.55 16.07
C PRO A 251 -15.34 0.43 15.39
N ASN A 252 -14.42 -0.18 16.13
CA ASN A 252 -13.66 -1.32 15.64
C ASN A 252 -14.58 -2.53 15.36
N PRO A 253 -14.24 -3.38 14.37
CA PRO A 253 -14.99 -4.61 14.13
C PRO A 253 -14.96 -5.51 15.36
N ILE A 254 -16.05 -6.24 15.60
CA ILE A 254 -16.09 -7.26 16.65
C ILE A 254 -15.16 -8.40 16.26
N GLN A 255 -14.20 -8.71 17.13
CA GLN A 255 -13.26 -9.80 16.94
C GLN A 255 -13.65 -11.00 17.80
N ASP A 256 -13.93 -12.11 17.14
CA ASP A 256 -14.14 -13.43 17.72
C ASP A 256 -13.20 -14.45 17.05
N PRO A 257 -12.34 -15.15 17.82
CA PRO A 257 -12.11 -15.01 19.26
C PRO A 257 -11.54 -13.65 19.68
N LYS A 258 -11.71 -13.30 20.96
CA LYS A 258 -11.07 -12.12 21.54
C LYS A 258 -9.54 -12.25 21.40
N PRO A 259 -8.84 -11.26 20.81
CA PRO A 259 -7.37 -11.30 20.69
C PRO A 259 -6.68 -11.35 22.06
N LEU A 260 -5.40 -11.73 22.07
CA LEU A 260 -4.57 -11.63 23.28
C LEU A 260 -4.46 -10.18 23.78
N PRO A 261 -4.22 -9.95 25.08
CA PRO A 261 -4.27 -8.60 25.69
C PRO A 261 -3.45 -7.53 24.97
N TYR A 262 -2.28 -7.86 24.41
CA TYR A 262 -1.42 -6.89 23.72
C TYR A 262 -2.02 -6.32 22.41
N LEU A 263 -3.06 -6.96 21.86
CA LEU A 263 -3.81 -6.50 20.68
C LEU A 263 -5.20 -5.95 21.04
N GLN A 264 -5.58 -5.94 22.31
CA GLN A 264 -6.88 -5.41 22.73
C GLN A 264 -6.82 -3.89 22.82
N ASP A 265 -7.73 -3.24 22.12
CA ASP A 265 -7.85 -1.79 22.09
C ASP A 265 -9.33 -1.39 21.96
N GLU A 266 -9.83 -0.66 22.94
CA GLU A 266 -11.22 -0.23 23.00
C GLU A 266 -11.47 1.08 22.23
N GLU A 267 -10.41 1.81 21.90
CA GLU A 267 -10.52 3.06 21.15
C GLU A 267 -10.85 2.80 19.68
N PRO A 268 -11.86 3.48 19.11
CA PRO A 268 -12.15 3.42 17.69
C PRO A 268 -10.93 3.77 16.84
N TYR A 269 -10.59 2.92 15.87
CA TYR A 269 -9.52 3.13 14.90
C TYR A 269 -9.80 2.50 13.53
N THR A 270 -11.08 2.41 13.18
CA THR A 270 -11.58 1.98 11.88
C THR A 270 -12.12 3.18 11.12
N PHE A 271 -11.95 3.26 9.80
CA PHE A 271 -12.29 4.47 9.02
C PHE A 271 -13.26 4.17 7.89
N ASP A 272 -14.29 5.00 7.73
CA ASP A 272 -15.23 4.92 6.60
C ASP A 272 -14.63 5.60 5.35
N ILE A 273 -13.91 4.80 4.56
CA ILE A 273 -13.24 5.26 3.34
C ILE A 273 -13.74 4.41 2.18
N ASN A 274 -14.56 4.99 1.31
CA ASN A 274 -15.06 4.30 0.12
C ASN A 274 -13.94 4.17 -0.91
N LEU A 275 -13.75 2.98 -1.44
CA LEU A 275 -12.65 2.62 -2.34
C LEU A 275 -13.20 2.10 -3.66
N PHE A 276 -12.57 2.52 -4.76
CA PHE A 276 -12.99 2.16 -6.11
C PHE A 276 -11.79 1.73 -6.94
N VAL A 277 -11.94 0.63 -7.68
CA VAL A 277 -10.97 0.21 -8.70
C VAL A 277 -11.65 0.22 -10.06
N ALA A 278 -11.00 0.85 -11.03
CA ALA A 278 -11.45 0.84 -12.42
C ALA A 278 -10.35 0.35 -13.37
N ILE A 279 -10.77 -0.30 -14.46
CA ILE A 279 -9.91 -0.74 -15.56
C ILE A 279 -10.26 0.07 -16.81
N LYS A 280 -9.24 0.60 -17.48
CA LYS A 280 -9.35 1.10 -18.86
C LYS A 280 -8.45 0.25 -19.75
N GLY A 281 -9.06 -0.65 -20.53
CA GLY A 281 -8.35 -1.44 -21.51
C GLY A 281 -7.90 -0.62 -22.73
N GLU A 282 -6.92 -1.15 -23.47
CA GLU A 282 -6.49 -0.57 -24.74
C GLU A 282 -7.70 -0.44 -25.70
N GLY A 283 -7.91 0.76 -26.26
CA GLY A 283 -9.03 1.06 -27.13
C GLY A 283 -10.35 1.42 -26.43
N MET A 284 -10.44 1.32 -25.09
CA MET A 284 -11.61 1.81 -24.35
C MET A 284 -11.58 3.35 -24.24
N SER A 285 -12.71 4.01 -24.53
CA SER A 285 -12.84 5.46 -24.37
C SER A 285 -12.92 5.87 -22.89
N MET A 286 -13.63 5.09 -22.08
CA MET A 286 -13.88 5.35 -20.66
C MET A 286 -13.46 4.14 -19.79
N PRO A 287 -12.97 4.36 -18.56
CA PRO A 287 -12.70 3.29 -17.61
C PRO A 287 -13.99 2.67 -17.08
N THR A 288 -13.96 1.37 -16.78
CA THR A 288 -15.05 0.63 -16.14
C THR A 288 -14.69 0.30 -14.70
N THR A 289 -15.56 0.66 -13.75
CA THR A 289 -15.38 0.31 -12.33
C THR A 289 -15.65 -1.17 -12.11
N ILE A 290 -14.66 -1.90 -11.57
CA ILE A 290 -14.72 -3.35 -11.34
C ILE A 290 -14.83 -3.71 -9.85
N CYS A 291 -14.52 -2.78 -8.95
CA CYS A 291 -14.64 -2.97 -7.51
C CYS A 291 -15.12 -1.69 -6.82
N ARG A 292 -16.07 -1.85 -5.89
CA ARG A 292 -16.53 -0.82 -4.94
C ARG A 292 -16.46 -1.41 -3.54
N SER A 293 -15.45 -1.03 -2.77
CA SER A 293 -15.19 -1.57 -1.43
C SER A 293 -15.08 -0.43 -0.41
N ASN A 294 -14.72 -0.77 0.82
CA ASN A 294 -14.53 0.20 1.89
C ASN A 294 -13.48 -0.27 2.89
N PHE A 295 -12.64 0.64 3.36
CA PHE A 295 -11.59 0.35 4.35
C PHE A 295 -12.16 -0.14 5.70
N LYS A 296 -13.42 0.18 6.03
CA LYS A 296 -14.06 -0.29 7.27
C LYS A 296 -14.24 -1.81 7.38
N HIS A 297 -13.99 -2.56 6.30
CA HIS A 297 -14.09 -4.01 6.29
C HIS A 297 -12.83 -4.73 6.81
N MET A 298 -11.75 -4.00 7.10
CA MET A 298 -10.55 -4.58 7.70
C MET A 298 -10.86 -5.16 9.09
N TYR A 299 -10.42 -6.40 9.34
CA TYR A 299 -10.65 -7.09 10.62
C TYR A 299 -9.64 -6.70 11.69
N TRP A 300 -8.38 -6.51 11.30
CA TRP A 300 -7.33 -5.99 12.16
C TRP A 300 -7.09 -4.51 11.88
N THR A 301 -7.04 -3.70 12.93
CA THR A 301 -6.83 -2.25 12.82
C THR A 301 -5.34 -1.91 12.59
N MET A 302 -5.07 -0.68 12.15
CA MET A 302 -3.69 -0.20 12.01
C MET A 302 -2.93 -0.17 13.35
N LYS A 303 -3.62 0.15 14.47
CA LYS A 303 -3.04 0.09 15.81
C LYS A 303 -2.57 -1.32 16.14
N GLN A 304 -3.38 -2.33 15.84
CA GLN A 304 -3.04 -3.75 16.07
C GLN A 304 -1.91 -4.23 15.15
N GLN A 305 -1.92 -3.84 13.88
CA GLN A 305 -0.86 -4.16 12.93
C GLN A 305 0.50 -3.62 13.41
N LEU A 306 0.56 -2.34 13.80
CA LEU A 306 1.78 -1.70 14.28
C LEU A 306 2.27 -2.28 15.62
N ALA A 307 1.34 -2.53 16.56
CA ALA A 307 1.66 -3.16 17.84
C ALA A 307 2.19 -4.58 17.65
N HIS A 308 1.56 -5.40 16.79
CA HIS A 308 2.04 -6.73 16.46
C HIS A 308 3.42 -6.70 15.80
N HIS A 309 3.65 -5.77 14.88
CA HIS A 309 4.91 -5.68 14.17
C HIS A 309 6.09 -5.39 15.11
N SER A 310 5.88 -4.56 16.12
CA SER A 310 6.93 -4.19 17.09
C SER A 310 7.00 -5.09 18.33
N ILE A 311 6.08 -6.05 18.51
CA ILE A 311 5.96 -6.81 19.78
C ILE A 311 7.21 -7.63 20.13
N ASN A 312 7.98 -8.05 19.13
CA ASN A 312 9.22 -8.79 19.30
C ASN A 312 10.46 -7.89 19.46
N GLY A 313 10.28 -6.58 19.53
CA GLY A 313 11.37 -5.60 19.56
C GLY A 313 11.84 -5.10 18.19
N CYS A 314 11.14 -5.45 17.10
CA CYS A 314 11.39 -4.87 15.78
C CYS A 314 11.28 -3.33 15.84
N ASN A 315 12.31 -2.64 15.35
CA ASN A 315 12.38 -1.18 15.33
C ASN A 315 11.77 -0.63 14.05
N LEU A 316 10.56 -0.09 14.16
CA LEU A 316 9.96 0.71 13.11
C LEU A 316 10.66 2.07 13.04
N ARG A 317 10.75 2.63 11.84
CA ARG A 317 11.46 3.88 11.55
C ARG A 317 10.53 4.88 10.85
N PRO A 318 10.77 6.19 11.03
CA PRO A 318 10.05 7.20 10.27
C PRO A 318 10.13 6.94 8.76
N GLY A 319 8.96 6.89 8.13
CA GLY A 319 8.82 6.62 6.70
C GLY A 319 8.67 5.14 6.31
N ASP A 320 8.75 4.19 7.25
CA ASP A 320 8.36 2.81 6.96
C ASP A 320 6.89 2.75 6.52
N LEU A 321 6.59 1.87 5.57
CA LEU A 321 5.28 1.72 4.96
C LEU A 321 4.64 0.40 5.38
N LEU A 322 3.47 0.46 6.01
CA LEU A 322 2.72 -0.73 6.44
C LEU A 322 1.39 -0.76 5.69
N ALA A 323 1.20 -1.78 4.85
CA ALA A 323 0.02 -1.94 4.00
C ALA A 323 -1.01 -2.88 4.62
N SER A 324 -2.27 -2.69 4.25
CA SER A 324 -3.42 -3.33 4.89
C SER A 324 -3.53 -4.83 4.59
N GLY A 325 -2.96 -5.28 3.47
CA GLY A 325 -3.44 -6.44 2.75
C GLY A 325 -4.69 -6.11 1.93
N THR A 326 -4.94 -6.91 0.90
CA THR A 326 -6.04 -6.72 -0.04
C THR A 326 -7.39 -6.51 0.67
N ILE A 327 -8.09 -5.44 0.32
CA ILE A 327 -9.35 -5.01 0.94
C ILE A 327 -10.54 -5.58 0.17
N SER A 328 -11.13 -6.65 0.70
CA SER A 328 -12.40 -7.20 0.22
C SER A 328 -13.53 -6.97 1.22
N GLY A 329 -14.66 -6.46 0.74
CA GLY A 329 -15.91 -6.42 1.48
C GLY A 329 -16.77 -7.68 1.27
N PRO A 330 -17.92 -7.80 1.96
CA PRO A 330 -18.74 -9.03 1.95
C PRO A 330 -19.39 -9.33 0.59
N GLU A 331 -19.67 -8.30 -0.20
CA GLU A 331 -20.33 -8.46 -1.50
C GLU A 331 -19.31 -8.75 -2.62
N PRO A 332 -19.64 -9.59 -3.61
CA PRO A 332 -18.72 -9.90 -4.72
C PRO A 332 -18.20 -8.67 -5.48
N GLU A 333 -19.00 -7.62 -5.62
CA GLU A 333 -18.60 -6.35 -6.26
C GLU A 333 -17.58 -5.55 -5.43
N SER A 334 -17.33 -5.97 -4.19
CA SER A 334 -16.39 -5.32 -3.26
C SER A 334 -15.10 -6.12 -3.04
N PHE A 335 -14.86 -7.15 -3.86
CA PHE A 335 -13.63 -7.94 -3.79
C PHE A 335 -12.43 -7.18 -4.38
N GLY A 336 -11.34 -7.14 -3.62
CA GLY A 336 -10.20 -6.26 -3.86
C GLY A 336 -9.17 -6.76 -4.86
N SER A 337 -9.38 -7.90 -5.52
CA SER A 337 -8.47 -8.45 -6.54
C SER A 337 -9.22 -9.08 -7.71
N MET A 338 -8.58 -9.16 -8.88
CA MET A 338 -9.16 -9.89 -10.02
C MET A 338 -9.16 -11.39 -9.78
N LEU A 339 -8.25 -11.92 -8.95
CA LEU A 339 -8.31 -13.30 -8.47
C LEU A 339 -9.67 -13.61 -7.84
N GLU A 340 -10.18 -12.71 -7.01
CA GLU A 340 -11.48 -12.86 -6.35
C GLU A 340 -12.65 -12.54 -7.28
N LEU A 341 -12.62 -11.42 -7.99
CA LEU A 341 -13.69 -10.99 -8.90
C LEU A 341 -13.94 -12.01 -10.03
N SER A 342 -12.87 -12.58 -10.59
CA SER A 342 -12.94 -13.64 -11.60
C SER A 342 -13.06 -15.04 -11.00
N TRP A 343 -13.05 -15.17 -9.68
CA TRP A 343 -13.02 -16.43 -8.95
C TRP A 343 -12.01 -17.43 -9.53
N ASN A 344 -10.72 -17.11 -9.41
CA ASN A 344 -9.62 -17.90 -9.96
C ASN A 344 -9.69 -18.08 -11.50
N GLY A 345 -10.31 -17.14 -12.22
CA GLY A 345 -10.50 -17.18 -13.67
C GLY A 345 -11.66 -18.08 -14.14
N THR A 346 -12.53 -18.52 -13.24
CA THR A 346 -13.74 -19.29 -13.60
C THR A 346 -14.91 -18.40 -14.00
N LYS A 347 -14.89 -17.12 -13.63
CA LYS A 347 -15.86 -16.08 -13.99
C LYS A 347 -15.21 -14.99 -14.82
N GLU A 348 -16.01 -14.31 -15.63
CA GLU A 348 -15.58 -13.12 -16.36
C GLU A 348 -15.96 -11.84 -15.63
N ILE A 349 -15.07 -10.86 -15.67
CA ILE A 349 -15.29 -9.49 -15.18
C ILE A 349 -15.71 -8.67 -16.41
N PRO A 350 -16.98 -8.24 -16.52
CA PRO A 350 -17.44 -7.47 -17.66
C PRO A 350 -16.85 -6.05 -17.64
N LEU A 351 -16.26 -5.63 -18.77
CA LEU A 351 -15.76 -4.26 -18.96
C LEU A 351 -16.70 -3.39 -19.81
N GLY A 352 -17.77 -3.96 -20.36
CA GLY A 352 -18.70 -3.31 -21.28
C GLY A 352 -18.31 -3.48 -22.75
N HIS A 353 -19.26 -3.22 -23.66
CA HIS A 353 -19.06 -3.31 -25.12
C HIS A 353 -18.44 -4.64 -25.61
N GLY A 354 -18.84 -5.77 -25.01
CA GLY A 354 -18.33 -7.10 -25.36
C GLY A 354 -16.92 -7.41 -24.87
N GLN A 355 -16.29 -6.52 -24.10
CA GLN A 355 -14.99 -6.77 -23.48
C GLN A 355 -15.15 -7.35 -22.07
N SER A 356 -14.27 -8.28 -21.72
CA SER A 356 -14.18 -8.86 -20.38
C SER A 356 -12.73 -9.14 -19.98
N ARG A 357 -12.53 -9.42 -18.69
CA ARG A 357 -11.23 -9.85 -18.14
C ARG A 357 -11.40 -11.01 -17.16
N LYS A 358 -10.31 -11.75 -16.99
CA LYS A 358 -10.10 -12.67 -15.85
C LYS A 358 -8.93 -12.19 -15.01
N PHE A 359 -7.84 -11.86 -15.71
CA PHE A 359 -6.63 -11.21 -15.22
C PHE A 359 -6.27 -10.07 -16.17
N LEU A 360 -5.31 -9.25 -15.76
CA LEU A 360 -4.86 -8.09 -16.51
C LEU A 360 -4.21 -8.48 -17.83
N GLN A 361 -4.55 -7.73 -18.88
CA GLN A 361 -3.92 -7.79 -20.19
C GLN A 361 -2.91 -6.65 -20.35
N ASP A 362 -1.98 -6.79 -21.31
CA ASP A 362 -1.06 -5.71 -21.63
C ASP A 362 -1.85 -4.53 -22.21
N GLY A 363 -1.47 -3.30 -21.84
CA GLY A 363 -2.20 -2.09 -22.22
C GLY A 363 -3.35 -1.70 -21.29
N ASP A 364 -3.78 -2.57 -20.36
CA ASP A 364 -4.76 -2.19 -19.35
C ASP A 364 -4.18 -1.11 -18.41
N GLU A 365 -5.00 -0.11 -18.10
CA GLU A 365 -4.74 0.93 -17.11
C GLU A 365 -5.61 0.72 -15.87
N ILE A 366 -4.99 0.77 -14.69
CA ILE A 366 -5.66 0.59 -13.40
C ILE A 366 -5.70 1.90 -12.64
N ILE A 367 -6.90 2.24 -12.17
CA ILE A 367 -7.18 3.47 -11.44
C ILE A 367 -7.82 3.11 -10.10
N ILE A 368 -7.10 3.39 -9.02
CA ILE A 368 -7.63 3.29 -7.65
C ILE A 368 -7.95 4.69 -7.14
N THR A 369 -9.16 4.87 -6.64
CA THR A 369 -9.60 6.13 -6.03
C THR A 369 -10.30 5.90 -4.71
N ALA A 370 -10.28 6.93 -3.87
CA ALA A 370 -10.99 6.93 -2.60
C ALA A 370 -11.87 8.15 -2.42
N MET A 371 -12.98 7.96 -1.73
CA MET A 371 -13.92 9.01 -1.39
C MET A 371 -14.38 8.86 0.05
N ILE A 372 -14.24 9.94 0.80
CA ILE A 372 -14.86 10.09 2.11
C ILE A 372 -16.13 10.91 1.90
N GLN A 373 -17.26 10.37 2.36
CA GLN A 373 -18.53 11.08 2.30
C GLN A 373 -18.66 11.93 3.55
N LEU A 374 -18.77 13.25 3.38
CA LEU A 374 -19.08 14.14 4.50
C LEU A 374 -20.50 13.81 4.99
N PRO A 375 -20.77 13.87 6.31
CA PRO A 375 -22.13 13.82 6.81
C PRO A 375 -22.95 14.91 6.11
N THR A 376 -24.09 14.55 5.52
CA THR A 376 -25.05 15.55 5.05
C THR A 376 -25.47 16.37 6.25
N LEU A 377 -25.12 17.67 6.28
CA LEU A 377 -25.76 18.65 7.14
C LEU A 377 -27.24 18.69 6.76
N SER A 378 -28.07 17.92 7.46
CA SER A 378 -29.52 18.11 7.43
C SER A 378 -29.81 19.43 8.13
N LEU A 379 -29.80 20.53 7.37
CA LEU A 379 -30.42 21.77 7.78
C LEU A 379 -31.93 21.51 7.89
N ALA A 380 -32.37 21.09 9.08
CA ALA A 380 -33.79 21.07 9.44
C ALA A 380 -34.27 22.52 9.65
N GLY A 381 -34.38 23.27 8.56
CA GLY A 381 -35.05 24.56 8.51
C GLY A 381 -36.43 24.38 7.92
N LYS A 382 -37.49 24.43 8.75
CA LYS A 382 -38.87 24.58 8.26
C LYS A 382 -38.98 25.91 7.51
N PHE A 383 -39.19 25.86 6.21
CA PHE A 383 -39.59 27.02 5.42
C PHE A 383 -41.11 27.22 5.58
N ASN A 384 -41.53 27.98 6.60
CA ASN A 384 -42.90 28.49 6.68
C ASN A 384 -42.97 29.82 5.94
N GLY A 385 -43.24 29.77 4.64
CA GLY A 385 -43.60 30.96 3.86
C GLY A 385 -45.12 31.16 3.88
N GLN A 386 -45.62 32.04 4.75
CA GLN A 386 -46.95 32.62 4.58
C GLN A 386 -46.94 33.55 3.37
N LYS A 387 -47.85 33.34 2.41
CA LYS A 387 -48.21 34.36 1.42
C LYS A 387 -48.95 35.50 2.14
N GLN A 388 -48.39 36.70 2.14
CA GLN A 388 -49.20 37.90 2.30
C GLN A 388 -49.89 38.22 0.96
N GLN A 389 -51.15 38.64 1.08
CA GLN A 389 -52.13 38.85 0.00
C GLN A 389 -51.71 39.93 -1.00
#